data_AF-C4JNJ2-F1
#
_entry.id   AF-C4JNJ2-F1
#
_cell.length_a   1.000
_cell.length_b   1.000
_cell.length_c   1.000
_cell.angle_alpha   90.00
_cell.angle_beta   90.00
_cell.angle_gamma   90.00
#
_symmetry.space_group_name_H-M   'P 1'
#
loop_
_entity.id
_entity.type
_entity.pdbx_description
1 polymer ?
#
loop_
_entity_poly.entity_id
_entity_poly.type
_entity_poly.pdbx_seq_one_letter_code
_entity_poly.pdbx_strand_id
1 'polypeptide(L)'
;MASLERLTELYGNISRLDPQLLEGLRQIHAEDPAYREPEVPELTTTDPAEGICIVCRCAWFLPVQFGPCGHVFCAECLWTVLCRSSALPACMLCQSTKTNFRYRSDMHKISTDRSDFDRGRFSIILLYMKLQFLDDAYASWNIGSNDYKAFEADVNTDVEATEGIDPETLSALEKQEGHCAAGPDEDGDEWVDEDSDEEDSNHLLILLHRVPVRALKGMLRRIRFARVVVQQRLEELAPNYRAW
;
A
#
# COMPACT_ATOMS: atom_id res chain seq x y z
N MET A 1 -39.41 -10.51 -25.24
CA MET A 1 -39.27 -10.91 -23.83
C MET A 1 -38.55 -12.24 -23.77
N ALA A 2 -37.36 -12.30 -23.16
CA ALA A 2 -36.68 -13.56 -22.93
C ALA A 2 -37.51 -14.43 -21.96
N SER A 3 -37.70 -15.72 -22.28
CA SER A 3 -38.42 -16.62 -21.38
C SER A 3 -37.60 -16.90 -20.12
N LEU A 4 -38.28 -17.10 -18.99
CA LEU A 4 -37.66 -17.44 -17.70
C LEU A 4 -36.79 -18.71 -17.82
N GLU A 5 -37.19 -19.64 -18.69
CA GLU A 5 -36.46 -20.86 -19.02
C GLU A 5 -35.07 -20.56 -19.58
N ARG A 6 -34.98 -19.61 -20.54
CA ARG A 6 -33.71 -19.22 -21.17
C ARG A 6 -32.74 -18.54 -20.18
N LEU A 7 -33.27 -17.74 -19.26
CA LEU A 7 -32.45 -17.14 -18.20
C LEU A 7 -31.98 -18.18 -17.18
N THR A 8 -32.79 -19.20 -16.89
CA THR A 8 -32.42 -20.31 -16.01
C THR A 8 -31.31 -21.17 -16.63
N GLU A 9 -31.34 -21.38 -17.95
CA GLU A 9 -30.26 -22.06 -18.68
C GLU A 9 -28.94 -21.28 -18.66
N LEU A 10 -28.99 -19.95 -18.77
CA LEU A 10 -27.80 -19.09 -18.83
C LEU A 10 -27.18 -18.81 -17.45
N TYR A 11 -28.00 -18.61 -16.42
CA TYR A 11 -27.56 -18.15 -15.10
C TYR A 11 -27.80 -19.17 -13.98
N GLY A 12 -28.32 -20.36 -14.30
CA GLY A 12 -28.63 -21.39 -13.32
C GLY A 12 -29.86 -21.04 -12.48
N ASN A 13 -29.81 -21.32 -11.18
CA ASN A 13 -30.98 -21.17 -10.32
C ASN A 13 -31.27 -19.69 -9.97
N ILE A 14 -32.14 -19.07 -10.76
CA ILE A 14 -32.57 -17.67 -10.61
C ILE A 14 -33.74 -17.46 -9.63
N SER A 15 -34.26 -18.51 -8.99
CA SER A 15 -35.45 -18.42 -8.11
C SER A 15 -35.22 -17.66 -6.79
N ARG A 16 -33.96 -17.38 -6.45
CA ARG A 16 -33.56 -16.58 -5.28
C ARG A 16 -33.10 -15.16 -5.63
N LEU A 17 -33.12 -14.79 -6.91
CA LEU A 17 -32.72 -13.45 -7.32
C LEU A 17 -33.77 -12.42 -6.92
N ASP A 18 -33.29 -11.23 -6.57
CA ASP A 18 -34.15 -10.08 -6.33
C ASP A 18 -35.01 -9.79 -7.57
N PRO A 19 -36.32 -9.50 -7.42
CA PRO A 19 -37.22 -9.25 -8.55
C PRO A 19 -36.79 -8.10 -9.48
N GLN A 20 -36.13 -7.06 -8.95
CA GLN A 20 -35.62 -5.95 -9.76
C GLN A 20 -34.43 -6.38 -10.61
N LEU A 21 -33.54 -7.22 -10.06
CA LEU A 21 -32.42 -7.79 -10.82
C LEU A 21 -32.90 -8.71 -11.93
N LEU A 22 -33.92 -9.53 -11.65
CA LEU A 22 -34.50 -10.43 -12.65
C LEU A 22 -35.15 -9.65 -13.81
N GLU A 23 -35.82 -8.54 -13.51
CA GLU A 23 -36.42 -7.69 -14.55
C GLU A 23 -35.35 -6.96 -15.37
N GLY A 24 -34.27 -6.50 -14.73
CA GLY A 24 -33.11 -5.94 -15.44
C GLY A 24 -32.47 -6.94 -16.42
N LEU A 25 -32.29 -8.20 -16.00
CA LEU A 25 -31.78 -9.26 -16.88
C LEU A 25 -32.71 -9.54 -18.06
N ARG A 26 -34.03 -9.54 -17.84
CA ARG A 26 -35.01 -9.71 -18.93
C ARG A 26 -34.93 -8.58 -19.94
N GLN A 27 -34.73 -7.35 -19.49
CA GLN A 27 -34.62 -6.19 -20.35
C GLN A 27 -33.35 -6.26 -21.20
N ILE A 28 -32.19 -6.56 -20.59
CA ILE A 28 -30.92 -6.73 -21.30
C ILE A 28 -31.04 -7.78 -22.41
N HIS A 29 -31.58 -8.95 -22.11
CA HIS A 29 -31.74 -10.03 -23.09
C HIS A 29 -32.87 -9.80 -24.10
N ALA A 30 -33.77 -8.85 -23.85
CA ALA A 30 -34.76 -8.40 -24.83
C ALA A 30 -34.15 -7.39 -25.82
N GLU A 31 -33.23 -6.54 -25.36
CA GLU A 31 -32.51 -5.56 -26.16
C GLU A 31 -31.38 -6.21 -26.97
N ASP A 32 -30.65 -7.16 -26.37
CA ASP A 32 -29.61 -7.95 -27.02
C ASP A 32 -29.74 -9.44 -26.66
N PRO A 33 -30.40 -10.26 -27.52
CA PRO A 33 -30.55 -11.68 -27.30
C PRO A 33 -29.24 -12.48 -27.34
N ALA A 34 -28.15 -11.89 -27.85
CA ALA A 34 -26.83 -12.50 -27.91
C ALA A 34 -25.92 -12.04 -26.77
N TYR A 35 -26.42 -11.14 -25.90
CA TYR A 35 -25.70 -10.68 -24.72
C TYR A 35 -25.23 -11.88 -23.91
N ARG A 36 -23.91 -12.02 -23.84
CA ARG A 36 -23.28 -12.75 -22.76
C ARG A 36 -22.84 -11.70 -21.78
N GLU A 37 -23.11 -11.95 -20.50
CA GLU A 37 -22.41 -11.22 -19.47
C GLU A 37 -20.93 -11.31 -19.84
N PRO A 38 -20.23 -10.17 -20.03
CA PRO A 38 -18.81 -10.22 -20.24
C PRO A 38 -18.27 -11.11 -19.15
N GLU A 39 -17.43 -12.09 -19.48
CA GLU A 39 -16.58 -12.67 -18.46
C GLU A 39 -15.92 -11.46 -17.83
N VAL A 40 -16.41 -11.06 -16.66
CA VAL A 40 -15.74 -10.06 -15.84
C VAL A 40 -14.37 -10.69 -15.74
N PRO A 41 -13.32 -10.09 -16.33
CA PRO A 41 -11.99 -10.66 -16.18
C PRO A 41 -11.90 -10.82 -14.68
N GLU A 42 -11.76 -12.06 -14.22
CA GLU A 42 -11.83 -12.32 -12.79
C GLU A 42 -10.96 -11.24 -12.17
N LEU A 43 -11.51 -10.45 -11.24
CA LEU A 43 -10.73 -9.41 -10.55
C LEU A 43 -9.54 -10.03 -9.78
N THR A 44 -9.35 -11.34 -9.93
CA THR A 44 -8.13 -12.10 -9.73
C THR A 44 -7.15 -11.95 -10.91
N THR A 45 -6.47 -10.80 -11.00
CA THR A 45 -5.03 -10.92 -11.29
C THR A 45 -4.36 -11.40 -10.00
N THR A 46 -4.66 -12.63 -9.60
CA THR A 46 -3.93 -13.38 -8.59
C THR A 46 -2.71 -14.06 -9.18
N ASP A 47 -2.55 -14.06 -10.52
CA ASP A 47 -1.32 -14.52 -11.14
C ASP A 47 -0.17 -13.57 -10.75
N PRO A 48 0.75 -14.01 -9.88
CA PRO A 48 1.87 -13.19 -9.47
C PRO A 48 2.80 -12.86 -10.65
N ALA A 49 2.68 -13.59 -11.78
CA ALA A 49 3.45 -13.39 -12.99
C ALA A 49 3.04 -12.10 -13.74
N GLU A 50 1.77 -11.69 -13.66
CA GLU A 50 1.29 -10.48 -14.35
C GLU A 50 1.87 -9.20 -13.73
N GLY A 51 2.18 -9.21 -12.44
CA GLY A 51 3.03 -8.18 -11.83
C GLY A 51 2.33 -6.85 -11.50
N ILE A 52 1.00 -6.82 -11.44
CA ILE A 52 0.20 -5.58 -11.31
C ILE A 52 -0.56 -5.50 -9.98
N CYS A 53 -0.72 -4.28 -9.47
CA CYS A 53 -1.52 -4.02 -8.27
C CYS A 53 -2.97 -3.79 -8.64
N ILE A 54 -3.91 -4.53 -8.02
CA ILE A 54 -5.35 -4.35 -8.29
C ILE A 54 -5.90 -2.96 -7.94
N VAL A 55 -5.25 -2.25 -7.01
CA VAL A 55 -5.70 -0.93 -6.53
C VAL A 55 -5.36 0.17 -7.53
N CYS A 56 -4.09 0.29 -7.94
CA CYS A 56 -3.67 1.32 -8.88
C CYS A 56 -3.63 0.86 -10.35
N ARG A 57 -3.75 -0.44 -10.60
CA ARG A 57 -3.61 -1.08 -11.92
C ARG A 57 -2.27 -0.84 -12.62
N CYS A 58 -1.24 -0.45 -11.87
CA CYS A 58 0.15 -0.33 -12.33
C CYS A 58 0.96 -1.55 -11.90
N ALA A 59 2.14 -1.75 -12.51
CA ALA A 59 3.12 -2.69 -11.97
C ALA A 59 3.51 -2.35 -10.50
N TRP A 60 3.79 -3.38 -9.70
CA TRP A 60 3.98 -3.18 -8.26
C TRP A 60 5.14 -2.26 -7.91
N PHE A 61 4.84 -1.29 -7.03
CA PHE A 61 5.85 -0.44 -6.41
C PHE A 61 5.91 -0.73 -4.91
N LEU A 62 7.11 -1.07 -4.43
CA LEU A 62 7.34 -1.56 -3.07
C LEU A 62 6.31 -2.65 -2.71
N PRO A 63 6.35 -3.82 -3.38
CA PRO A 63 5.35 -4.87 -3.24
C PRO A 63 5.29 -5.40 -1.81
N VAL A 64 4.09 -5.40 -1.25
CA VAL A 64 3.79 -5.94 0.07
C VAL A 64 2.71 -7.00 -0.06
N GLN A 65 3.05 -8.21 0.38
CA GLN A 65 2.11 -9.30 0.55
C GLN A 65 1.25 -9.06 1.80
N PHE A 66 -0.06 -9.19 1.65
CA PHE A 66 -1.03 -9.13 2.74
C PHE A 66 -1.22 -10.51 3.35
N GLY A 67 -0.88 -10.65 4.62
CA GLY A 67 -1.25 -11.80 5.44
C GLY A 67 -0.78 -13.16 4.89
N PRO A 68 -1.35 -14.24 5.43
CA PRO A 68 -1.12 -15.58 4.91
C PRO A 68 -1.85 -15.83 3.57
N CYS A 69 -2.74 -14.94 3.13
CA CYS A 69 -3.51 -15.14 1.90
C CYS A 69 -2.68 -14.93 0.63
N GLY A 70 -1.52 -14.28 0.72
CA GLY A 70 -0.56 -14.22 -0.38
C GLY A 70 -0.78 -13.10 -1.40
N HIS A 71 -1.88 -12.34 -1.29
CA HIS A 71 -2.18 -11.24 -2.21
C HIS A 71 -1.19 -10.08 -2.06
N VAL A 72 -0.74 -9.50 -3.19
CA VAL A 72 0.31 -8.47 -3.21
C VAL A 72 -0.24 -7.13 -3.68
N PHE A 73 0.13 -6.07 -2.96
CA PHE A 73 -0.26 -4.69 -3.24
C PHE A 73 0.98 -3.79 -3.27
N CYS A 74 0.87 -2.62 -3.90
CA CYS A 74 1.85 -1.55 -3.67
C CYS A 74 1.74 -1.09 -2.21
N ALA A 75 2.86 -0.83 -1.54
CA ALA A 75 2.86 -0.35 -0.16
C ALA A 75 1.98 0.90 0.02
N GLU A 76 2.05 1.87 -0.90
CA GLU A 76 1.21 3.08 -0.85
C GLU A 76 -0.28 2.80 -1.01
N CYS A 77 -0.64 1.89 -1.91
CA CYS A 77 -2.03 1.51 -2.13
C CYS A 77 -2.61 0.85 -0.88
N LEU A 78 -1.86 -0.07 -0.29
CA LEU A 78 -2.23 -0.72 0.95
C LEU A 78 -2.31 0.31 2.10
N TRP A 79 -1.35 1.21 2.21
CA TRP A 79 -1.35 2.29 3.21
C TRP A 79 -2.60 3.15 3.12
N THR A 80 -2.97 3.58 1.91
CA THR A 80 -4.15 4.43 1.68
C THR A 80 -5.45 3.73 2.09
N VAL A 81 -5.53 2.42 1.88
CA VAL A 81 -6.69 1.61 2.25
C VAL A 81 -6.76 1.46 3.78
N LEU A 82 -5.64 1.12 4.41
CA LEU A 82 -5.56 0.99 5.87
C LEU A 82 -5.88 2.31 6.57
N CYS A 83 -5.33 3.43 6.09
CA CYS A 83 -5.56 4.77 6.67
C CYS A 83 -7.03 5.27 6.55
N ARG A 84 -7.85 4.67 5.67
CA ARG A 84 -9.26 5.04 5.48
C ARG A 84 -10.23 4.08 6.13
N SER A 85 -9.76 2.89 6.54
CA SER A 85 -10.60 1.87 7.15
C SER A 85 -10.66 2.13 8.65
N SER A 86 -11.86 2.35 9.18
CA SER A 86 -12.12 2.34 10.64
C SER A 86 -12.47 0.94 11.15
N ALA A 87 -12.32 -0.07 10.31
CA ALA A 87 -12.66 -1.46 10.61
C ALA A 87 -11.41 -2.33 10.47
N LEU A 88 -11.43 -3.48 11.17
CA LEU A 88 -10.35 -4.48 11.15
C LEU A 88 -9.81 -4.68 9.73
N PRO A 89 -8.51 -4.46 9.52
CA PRO A 89 -7.93 -4.48 8.19
C PRO A 89 -8.09 -5.86 7.55
N ALA A 90 -8.83 -5.89 6.44
CA ALA A 90 -9.08 -7.08 5.66
C ALA A 90 -8.42 -6.99 4.28
N CYS A 91 -8.00 -8.13 3.75
CA CYS A 91 -7.50 -8.21 2.39
C CYS A 91 -8.60 -7.78 1.39
N MET A 92 -8.30 -6.82 0.52
CA MET A 92 -9.27 -6.31 -0.47
C MET A 92 -9.76 -7.35 -1.48
N LEU A 93 -9.03 -8.46 -1.65
CA LEU A 93 -9.35 -9.50 -2.62
C LEU A 93 -10.12 -10.67 -2.00
N CYS A 94 -9.69 -11.15 -0.84
CA CYS A 94 -10.28 -12.35 -0.21
C CYS A 94 -10.89 -12.11 1.17
N GLN A 95 -10.89 -10.87 1.65
CA GLN A 95 -11.46 -10.45 2.94
C GLN A 95 -10.83 -11.13 4.17
N SER A 96 -9.64 -11.74 4.02
CA SER A 96 -8.90 -12.28 5.16
C SER A 96 -8.49 -11.16 6.13
N THR A 97 -8.81 -11.30 7.40
CA THR A 97 -8.48 -10.35 8.48
C THR A 97 -7.13 -10.61 9.14
N LYS A 98 -6.40 -11.66 8.72
CA LYS A 98 -5.09 -11.99 9.28
C LYS A 98 -4.03 -11.06 8.71
N THR A 99 -3.66 -10.03 9.47
CA THR A 99 -2.65 -9.04 9.10
C THR A 99 -1.24 -9.52 9.44
N ASN A 100 -0.52 -9.98 8.42
CA ASN A 100 0.91 -10.23 8.49
C ASN A 100 1.55 -9.74 7.19
N PHE A 101 2.00 -8.49 7.19
CA PHE A 101 2.57 -7.87 6.00
C PHE A 101 3.99 -8.39 5.74
N ARG A 102 4.29 -8.73 4.50
CA ARG A 102 5.63 -9.17 4.08
C ARG A 102 6.05 -8.47 2.81
N TYR A 103 7.19 -7.77 2.86
CA TYR A 103 7.79 -7.21 1.66
C TYR A 103 8.34 -8.31 0.73
N ARG A 104 8.10 -8.15 -0.58
CA ARG A 104 8.45 -9.12 -1.62
C ARG A 104 9.51 -8.54 -2.56
N SER A 105 10.77 -8.54 -2.13
CA SER A 105 11.89 -8.05 -2.94
C SER A 105 12.02 -8.77 -4.29
N ASP A 106 11.64 -10.05 -4.32
CA ASP A 106 11.60 -10.92 -5.51
C ASP A 106 10.58 -10.48 -6.56
N MET A 107 9.61 -9.66 -6.17
CA MET A 107 8.51 -9.20 -7.03
C MET A 107 8.65 -7.73 -7.42
N HIS A 108 9.78 -7.11 -7.11
CA HIS A 108 10.04 -5.72 -7.46
C HIS A 108 10.28 -5.63 -8.98
N LYS A 109 9.23 -5.29 -9.73
CA LYS A 109 9.34 -4.86 -11.12
C LYS A 109 9.40 -3.34 -11.14
N ILE A 110 10.45 -2.75 -11.72
CA ILE A 110 10.51 -1.30 -11.95
C ILE A 110 9.38 -0.96 -12.93
N SER A 111 8.24 -0.55 -12.40
CA SER A 111 7.08 -0.12 -13.19
C SER A 111 7.46 1.10 -14.02
N THR A 112 7.26 1.04 -15.34
CA THR A 112 7.34 2.22 -16.21
C THR A 112 6.08 3.08 -16.13
N ASP A 113 5.03 2.60 -15.45
CA ASP A 113 3.70 3.24 -15.43
C ASP A 113 3.58 4.29 -14.31
N ARG A 114 4.38 4.18 -13.24
CA ARG A 114 4.50 5.23 -12.21
C ARG A 114 5.62 6.19 -12.57
N SER A 115 5.34 7.49 -12.45
CA SER A 115 6.35 8.52 -12.63
C SER A 115 7.46 8.41 -11.58
N ASP A 116 8.68 8.82 -11.94
CA ASP A 116 9.80 8.94 -11.00
C ASP A 116 9.42 9.80 -9.80
N PHE A 117 8.68 10.87 -10.05
CA PHE A 117 8.13 11.75 -9.02
C PHE A 117 7.25 10.99 -8.03
N ASP A 118 6.28 10.20 -8.49
CA ASP A 118 5.35 9.50 -7.60
C ASP A 118 6.07 8.47 -6.74
N ARG A 119 7.06 7.77 -7.31
CA ARG A 119 7.88 6.81 -6.57
C ARG A 119 8.68 7.53 -5.49
N GLY A 120 9.40 8.56 -5.88
CA GLY A 120 10.24 9.31 -4.97
C GLY A 120 9.45 10.05 -3.88
N ARG A 121 8.27 10.59 -4.21
CA ARG A 121 7.34 11.22 -3.25
C ARG A 121 6.94 10.25 -2.15
N PHE A 122 6.54 9.02 -2.51
CA PHE A 122 6.18 8.06 -1.48
C PHE A 122 7.41 7.57 -0.70
N SER A 123 8.53 7.35 -1.38
CA SER A 123 9.78 6.93 -0.73
C SER A 123 10.31 7.93 0.29
N ILE A 124 10.27 9.25 0.01
CA ILE A 124 10.72 10.26 0.97
C ILE A 124 9.80 10.33 2.20
N ILE A 125 8.50 10.10 2.02
CA ILE A 125 7.54 10.04 3.12
C ILE A 125 7.84 8.85 4.03
N LEU A 126 8.04 7.65 3.45
CA LEU A 126 8.41 6.46 4.22
C LEU A 126 9.72 6.63 4.98
N LEU A 127 10.74 7.19 4.31
CA LEU A 127 12.03 7.47 4.97
C LEU A 127 11.83 8.43 6.15
N TYR A 128 11.13 9.54 5.94
CA TYR A 128 10.88 10.52 6.98
C TYR A 128 10.13 9.92 8.17
N MET A 129 9.07 9.15 7.93
CA MET A 129 8.31 8.47 9.00
C MET A 129 9.19 7.52 9.81
N LYS A 130 10.04 6.73 9.14
CA LYS A 130 11.00 5.84 9.81
C LYS A 130 11.99 6.61 10.69
N LEU A 131 12.54 7.71 10.17
CA LEU A 131 13.47 8.57 10.91
C LEU A 131 12.80 9.26 12.11
N GLN A 132 11.56 9.73 11.95
CA GLN A 132 10.79 10.31 13.06
C GLN A 132 10.57 9.28 14.17
N PHE A 133 10.16 8.06 13.83
CA PHE A 133 9.97 7.02 14.83
C PHE A 133 11.30 6.66 15.52
N LEU A 134 12.39 6.57 14.77
CA LEU A 134 13.72 6.29 15.35
C LEU A 134 14.12 7.36 16.38
N ASP A 135 13.73 8.61 16.16
CA ASP A 135 13.98 9.73 17.08
C ASP A 135 12.85 9.98 18.10
N ASP A 136 11.96 9.01 18.30
CA ASP A 136 10.81 9.09 19.21
C ASP A 136 9.95 10.35 18.99
N ALA A 137 9.80 10.74 17.73
CA ALA A 137 9.12 11.95 17.31
C ALA A 137 7.83 11.63 16.54
N TYR A 138 6.86 12.53 16.64
CA TYR A 138 5.55 12.35 16.02
C TYR A 138 5.62 12.42 14.48
N ALA A 139 5.01 11.43 13.84
CA ALA A 139 4.72 11.44 12.41
C ALA A 139 3.21 11.26 12.18
N SER A 140 2.66 12.00 11.22
CA SER A 140 1.27 11.81 10.80
C SER A 140 1.14 10.56 9.95
N TRP A 141 0.20 9.67 10.25
CA TRP A 141 -0.04 8.49 9.42
C TRP A 141 -0.75 8.78 8.09
N ASN A 142 -1.30 9.99 7.94
CA ASN A 142 -1.98 10.41 6.71
C ASN A 142 -0.95 10.91 5.68
N ILE A 143 -0.53 10.03 4.77
CA ILE A 143 0.40 10.35 3.67
C ILE A 143 -0.16 11.39 2.67
N GLY A 144 -1.47 11.67 2.71
CA GLY A 144 -2.13 12.72 1.94
C GLY A 144 -2.17 14.07 2.66
N SER A 145 -1.61 14.19 3.87
CA SER A 145 -1.51 15.44 4.61
C SER A 145 -0.72 16.50 3.84
N ASN A 146 -1.10 17.77 4.02
CA ASN A 146 -0.36 18.91 3.48
C ASN A 146 1.10 18.95 3.95
N ASP A 147 1.40 18.31 5.09
CA ASP A 147 2.75 18.20 5.64
C ASP A 147 3.69 17.41 4.73
N TYR A 148 3.14 16.44 4.00
CA TYR A 148 3.88 15.56 3.11
C TYR A 148 3.77 15.94 1.64
N LYS A 149 3.24 17.13 1.35
CA LYS A 149 3.26 17.66 -0.02
C LYS A 149 4.72 17.75 -0.48
N ALA A 150 5.06 17.13 -1.59
CA ALA A 150 6.40 17.12 -2.16
C ALA A 150 6.44 17.72 -3.57
N PHE A 151 7.63 18.07 -4.05
CA PHE A 151 7.86 18.57 -5.40
C PHE A 151 9.23 18.11 -5.93
N GLU A 152 9.41 18.15 -7.26
CA GLU A 152 10.72 17.90 -7.87
C GLU A 152 11.64 19.12 -7.70
N ALA A 153 12.83 18.90 -7.13
CA ALA A 153 13.89 19.88 -7.07
C ALA A 153 14.83 19.77 -8.27
N ASP A 154 15.34 20.91 -8.73
CA ASP A 154 16.32 20.97 -9.81
C ASP A 154 17.67 20.35 -9.40
N VAL A 155 18.29 19.65 -10.37
CA VAL A 155 19.52 18.85 -10.20
C VAL A 155 20.74 19.73 -9.89
N ASN A 156 20.67 21.05 -10.10
CA ASN A 156 21.78 21.99 -9.97
C ASN A 156 22.21 22.31 -8.53
N THR A 157 21.80 21.52 -7.53
CA THR A 157 22.39 21.61 -6.19
C THR A 157 23.44 20.51 -6.11
N ASP A 158 24.70 20.86 -6.33
CA ASP A 158 25.87 19.99 -6.25
C ASP A 158 25.90 19.28 -4.89
N VAL A 159 25.35 18.07 -4.84
CA VAL A 159 25.64 17.13 -3.75
C VAL A 159 26.96 16.48 -4.16
N GLU A 160 28.06 17.06 -3.69
CA GLU A 160 29.35 16.37 -3.65
C GLU A 160 29.12 14.97 -3.07
N ALA A 161 29.80 13.95 -3.59
CA ALA A 161 29.55 12.54 -3.32
C ALA A 161 29.81 12.11 -1.86
N THR A 162 29.01 12.63 -0.93
CA THR A 162 28.90 12.19 0.45
C THR A 162 27.97 10.99 0.50
N GLU A 163 28.40 9.94 1.20
CA GLU A 163 27.61 8.73 1.43
C GLU A 163 26.23 9.10 2.01
N GLY A 164 25.16 8.58 1.41
CA GLY A 164 23.77 9.04 1.61
C GLY A 164 23.28 9.02 3.07
N ILE A 165 22.55 7.98 3.48
CA ILE A 165 22.19 7.81 4.90
C ILE A 165 23.44 7.30 5.62
N ASP A 166 23.79 7.90 6.77
CA ASP A 166 24.97 7.48 7.51
C ASP A 166 24.82 6.02 8.02
N PRO A 167 25.92 5.26 8.15
CA PRO A 167 25.85 3.84 8.50
C PRO A 167 25.21 3.56 9.87
N GLU A 168 25.32 4.48 10.83
CA GLU A 168 24.79 4.30 12.18
C GLU A 168 23.26 4.41 12.17
N THR A 169 22.73 5.47 11.56
CA THR A 169 21.28 5.64 11.31
C THR A 169 20.72 4.48 10.50
N LEU A 170 21.42 4.06 9.43
CA LEU A 170 20.98 2.94 8.61
C LEU A 170 20.90 1.63 9.43
N SER A 171 21.91 1.34 10.25
CA SER A 171 21.91 0.16 11.11
C SER A 171 20.80 0.23 12.16
N ALA A 172 20.49 1.41 12.69
CA ALA A 172 19.42 1.61 13.65
C ALA A 172 18.04 1.38 13.02
N LEU A 173 17.82 1.90 11.82
CA LEU A 173 16.62 1.65 11.02
C LEU A 173 16.42 0.15 10.73
N GLU A 174 17.48 -0.54 10.30
CA GLU A 174 17.42 -1.99 10.01
C GLU A 174 17.13 -2.82 11.28
N LYS A 175 17.71 -2.44 12.42
CA LYS A 175 17.42 -3.09 13.72
C LYS A 175 15.96 -2.92 14.10
N GLN A 176 15.41 -1.73 13.89
CA GLN A 176 14.02 -1.43 14.19
C GLN A 176 13.05 -2.19 13.27
N GLU A 177 13.38 -2.30 11.97
CA GLU A 177 12.66 -3.15 11.02
C GLU A 177 12.61 -4.62 11.49
N GLY A 178 13.72 -5.13 12.03
CA GLY A 178 13.80 -6.46 12.62
C GLY A 178 12.95 -6.62 13.89
N HIS A 179 12.97 -5.64 14.79
CA HIS A 179 12.19 -5.68 16.03
C HIS A 179 10.69 -5.72 15.77
N CYS A 180 10.19 -4.84 14.88
CA CYS A 180 8.78 -4.83 14.49
C CYS A 180 8.38 -6.07 13.67
N ALA A 181 9.34 -6.79 13.07
CA ALA A 181 9.08 -8.01 12.33
C ALA A 181 8.86 -9.25 13.22
N ALA A 182 9.36 -9.23 14.47
CA ALA A 182 9.34 -10.35 15.39
C ALA A 182 7.93 -10.67 15.96
N GLY A 183 6.99 -9.72 15.90
CA GLY A 183 5.67 -9.86 16.51
C GLY A 183 5.72 -9.72 18.03
N PRO A 184 4.61 -9.36 18.70
CA PRO A 184 4.54 -9.49 20.16
C PRO A 184 4.62 -10.98 20.50
N ASP A 185 5.57 -11.35 21.35
CA ASP A 185 5.66 -12.70 21.90
C ASP A 185 4.31 -13.03 22.58
N GLU A 186 3.76 -14.23 22.34
CA GLU A 186 2.45 -14.69 22.84
C GLU A 186 2.38 -14.84 24.39
N ASP A 187 3.37 -14.36 25.14
CA ASP A 187 3.48 -14.54 26.59
C ASP A 187 3.40 -13.20 27.33
N GLY A 188 2.20 -12.63 27.40
CA GLY A 188 1.95 -11.40 28.15
C GLY A 188 0.46 -11.16 28.36
N ASP A 189 -0.13 -11.84 29.34
CA ASP A 189 -1.43 -11.48 29.91
C ASP A 189 -1.33 -10.08 30.55
N GLU A 190 -1.53 -9.03 29.77
CA GLU A 190 -1.69 -7.68 30.29
C GLU A 190 -2.95 -7.05 29.70
N TRP A 191 -3.89 -6.77 30.60
CA TRP A 191 -5.23 -6.25 30.35
C TRP A 191 -5.16 -4.99 29.48
N VAL A 192 -5.62 -5.07 28.24
CA VAL A 192 -5.76 -3.89 27.38
C VAL A 192 -7.18 -3.36 27.57
N ASP A 193 -7.26 -2.15 28.13
CA ASP A 193 -8.50 -1.38 28.22
C ASP A 193 -9.08 -1.17 26.82
N GLU A 194 -10.31 -1.62 26.62
CA GLU A 194 -11.13 -1.43 25.42
C GLU A 194 -11.59 0.03 25.33
N ASP A 195 -10.72 0.96 24.91
CA ASP A 195 -11.10 2.29 24.39
C ASP A 195 -9.84 3.05 23.93
N SER A 196 -9.34 2.76 22.74
CA SER A 196 -8.26 3.56 22.15
C SER A 196 -8.22 3.44 20.63
N ASP A 197 -8.29 4.58 19.92
CA ASP A 197 -8.05 4.73 18.48
C ASP A 197 -6.61 4.31 18.03
N GLU A 198 -5.86 3.60 18.89
CA GLU A 198 -4.49 3.14 18.69
C GLU A 198 -4.36 1.86 17.84
N GLU A 199 -5.44 1.08 17.66
CA GLU A 199 -5.38 -0.17 16.87
C GLU A 199 -5.11 0.06 15.36
N ASP A 200 -5.64 1.15 14.79
CA ASP A 200 -5.40 1.52 13.39
C ASP A 200 -3.95 1.96 13.15
N SER A 201 -3.34 2.59 14.16
CA SER A 201 -1.93 3.02 14.13
C SER A 201 -0.97 1.83 14.13
N ASN A 202 -1.35 0.71 14.75
CA ASN A 202 -0.50 -0.48 14.81
C ASN A 202 -0.27 -1.09 13.42
N HIS A 203 -1.29 -1.15 12.56
CA HIS A 203 -1.17 -1.75 11.24
C HIS A 203 -0.32 -0.93 10.27
N LEU A 204 -0.46 0.39 10.30
CA LEU A 204 0.36 1.30 9.51
C LEU A 204 1.81 1.29 10.00
N LEU A 205 2.03 1.19 11.30
CA LEU A 205 3.35 1.01 11.89
C LEU A 205 4.00 -0.31 11.45
N ILE A 206 3.27 -1.42 11.50
CA ILE A 206 3.75 -2.71 10.99
C ILE A 206 4.09 -2.58 9.50
N LEU A 207 3.21 -1.99 8.69
CA LEU A 207 3.46 -1.80 7.26
C LEU A 207 4.73 -0.95 7.00
N LEU A 208 4.92 0.14 7.76
CA LEU A 208 6.09 1.01 7.67
C LEU A 208 7.39 0.22 7.85
N HIS A 209 7.46 -0.62 8.88
CA HIS A 209 8.66 -1.39 9.20
C HIS A 209 8.85 -2.65 8.34
N ARG A 210 7.79 -3.11 7.65
CA ARG A 210 7.92 -4.22 6.71
C ARG A 210 8.52 -3.82 5.38
N VAL A 211 8.46 -2.55 4.99
CA VAL A 211 9.18 -2.03 3.82
C VAL A 211 10.62 -1.68 4.23
N PRO A 212 11.65 -2.36 3.71
CA PRO A 212 13.03 -2.08 4.11
C PRO A 212 13.50 -0.70 3.65
N VAL A 213 14.26 0.01 4.48
CA VAL A 213 14.87 1.31 4.12
C VAL A 213 15.77 1.20 2.88
N ARG A 214 16.43 0.05 2.70
CA ARG A 214 17.25 -0.23 1.49
C ARG A 214 16.42 -0.29 0.21
N ALA A 215 15.13 -0.63 0.30
CA ALA A 215 14.24 -0.61 -0.84
C ALA A 215 13.92 0.81 -1.33
N LEU A 216 14.27 1.85 -0.55
CA LEU A 216 14.05 3.26 -0.90
C LEU A 216 15.21 3.88 -1.71
N LYS A 217 16.34 3.17 -1.79
CA LYS A 217 17.59 3.64 -2.40
C LYS A 217 17.41 4.05 -3.86
N GLY A 218 17.98 5.18 -4.26
CA GLY A 218 17.97 5.70 -5.64
C GLY A 218 16.69 6.45 -6.04
N MET A 219 15.67 6.50 -5.19
CA MET A 219 14.40 7.15 -5.50
C MET A 219 14.24 8.56 -4.91
N LEU A 220 15.19 9.00 -4.08
CA LEU A 220 15.06 10.23 -3.30
C LEU A 220 15.70 11.46 -3.95
N ARG A 221 16.53 11.26 -4.98
CA ARG A 221 17.48 12.25 -5.51
C ARG A 221 16.90 13.62 -5.86
N ARG A 222 15.66 13.67 -6.34
CA ARG A 222 15.03 14.89 -6.85
C ARG A 222 13.82 15.33 -6.03
N ILE A 223 13.56 14.74 -4.88
CA ILE A 223 12.31 14.97 -4.15
C ILE A 223 12.58 15.79 -2.89
N ARG A 224 11.72 16.76 -2.61
CA ARG A 224 11.72 17.56 -1.39
C ARG A 224 10.30 17.76 -0.86
N PHE A 225 10.16 17.88 0.45
CA PHE A 225 8.94 18.37 1.06
C PHE A 225 8.76 19.87 0.80
N ALA A 226 7.53 20.27 0.48
CA ALA A 226 7.12 21.66 0.30
C ALA A 226 7.08 22.42 1.63
N ARG A 227 6.74 21.73 2.74
CA ARG A 227 6.73 22.33 4.07
C ARG A 227 8.16 22.44 4.59
N VAL A 228 8.65 23.68 4.71
CA VAL A 228 10.04 23.98 5.09
C VAL A 228 10.45 23.30 6.40
N VAL A 229 9.60 23.31 7.42
CA VAL A 229 9.89 22.69 8.74
C VAL A 229 10.09 21.18 8.61
N VAL A 230 9.27 20.50 7.80
CA VAL A 230 9.40 19.04 7.54
C VAL A 230 10.68 18.76 6.74
N GLN A 231 10.99 19.60 5.75
CA GLN A 231 12.21 19.45 4.96
C GLN A 231 13.48 19.67 5.78
N GLN A 232 13.51 20.70 6.63
CA GLN A 232 14.63 20.98 7.54
C GLN A 232 14.84 19.82 8.50
N ARG A 233 13.75 19.31 9.08
CA ARG A 233 13.82 18.17 9.97
C ARG A 233 14.34 16.90 9.29
N LEU A 234 13.92 16.63 8.05
CA LEU A 234 14.49 15.54 7.26
C LEU A 234 16.00 15.74 7.03
N GLU A 235 16.43 16.97 6.71
CA GLU A 235 17.84 17.31 6.49
C GLU A 235 18.66 17.28 7.80
N GLU A 236 18.05 17.46 8.97
CA GLU A 236 18.69 17.23 10.28
C GLU A 236 18.91 15.75 10.54
N LEU A 237 17.90 14.91 10.27
CA LEU A 237 17.93 13.46 10.54
C LEU A 237 18.72 12.67 9.48
N ALA A 238 18.75 13.14 8.24
CA ALA A 238 19.45 12.50 7.13
C ALA A 238 19.97 13.57 6.13
N PRO A 239 21.06 14.29 6.46
CA PRO A 239 21.55 15.44 5.67
C PRO A 239 21.78 15.15 4.19
N ASN A 240 22.26 13.95 3.86
CA ASN A 240 22.58 13.54 2.48
C ASN A 240 21.57 12.55 1.89
N TYR A 241 20.31 12.54 2.36
CA TYR A 241 19.30 11.58 1.91
C TYR A 241 19.10 11.56 0.38
N ARG A 242 19.39 12.66 -0.33
CA ARG A 242 19.29 12.73 -1.80
C ARG A 242 20.36 11.94 -2.54
N ALA A 243 21.48 11.63 -1.87
CA ALA A 243 22.52 10.76 -2.42
C ALA A 243 22.26 9.26 -2.15
N TRP A 244 21.17 8.94 -1.43
CA TRP A 244 20.74 7.58 -1.16
C TRP A 244 19.98 6.98 -2.34
#